data_AF-A0A7U9KRD4-F1
#
_entry.id   AF-A0A7U9KRD4-F1
#
_cell.length_a   1.000
_cell.length_b   1.000
_cell.length_c   1.000
_cell.angle_alpha   90.00
_cell.angle_beta   90.00
_cell.angle_gamma   90.00
#
_symmetry.space_group_name_H-M   'P 1'
#
loop_
_entity.id
_entity.type
_entity.pdbx_description
1 polymer ?
#
loop_
_entity_poly.entity_id
_entity_poly.type
_entity_poly.pdbx_seq_one_letter_code
_entity_poly.pdbx_strand_id
1 'polypeptide(L)'
;MPFGELAALVAGARAVIVGDTGLAHLASALGTPSVVLFGPVAPRLWGPPRVARHQVLWHPGHLDRARPGDAHGDQPDGRLLRITAAEVLTAVARLPEPVRVPEWPVAAPVL
;
A
#
# COMPACT_ATOMS: atom_id res chain seq x y z
N MET A 1 -3.73 18.18 5.17
CA MET A 1 -4.85 17.58 4.43
C MET A 1 -5.77 16.88 5.42
N PRO A 2 -7.06 17.22 5.45
CA PRO A 2 -8.07 16.51 6.24
C PRO A 2 -8.21 15.04 5.83
N PHE A 3 -8.62 14.17 6.75
CA PHE A 3 -8.74 12.73 6.48
C PHE A 3 -9.73 12.42 5.34
N GLY A 4 -10.88 13.11 5.28
CA GLY A 4 -11.87 12.91 4.23
C GLY A 4 -11.32 13.19 2.83
N GLU A 5 -10.54 14.28 2.68
CA GLU A 5 -9.87 14.61 1.42
C GLU A 5 -8.82 13.56 1.05
N LEU A 6 -8.02 13.09 2.01
CA LEU A 6 -7.06 12.01 1.77
C LEU A 6 -7.75 10.72 1.34
N ALA A 7 -8.83 10.33 2.01
CA ALA A 7 -9.60 9.13 1.69
C ALA A 7 -10.23 9.23 0.29
N ALA A 8 -10.75 10.41 -0.09
CA ALA A 8 -11.27 10.64 -1.43
C ALA A 8 -10.19 10.54 -2.52
N LEU A 9 -8.99 11.09 -2.27
CA LEU A 9 -7.85 10.93 -3.18
C LEU A 9 -7.44 9.46 -3.33
N VAL A 10 -7.40 8.70 -2.23
CA VAL A 10 -7.10 7.27 -2.28
C VAL A 10 -8.19 6.50 -3.02
N ALA A 11 -9.47 6.78 -2.77
CA ALA A 11 -10.59 6.11 -3.44
C ALA A 11 -10.59 6.37 -4.96
N GLY A 12 -10.21 7.58 -5.38
CA GLY A 12 -10.18 7.98 -6.79
C GLY A 12 -8.90 7.61 -7.55
N ALA A 13 -7.86 7.11 -6.88
CA ALA A 13 -6.59 6.80 -7.50
C ALA A 13 -6.68 5.54 -8.40
N ARG A 14 -5.96 5.54 -9.53
CA ARG A 14 -5.77 4.32 -10.35
C ARG A 14 -5.07 3.23 -9.54
N ALA A 15 -4.06 3.62 -8.77
CA ALA A 15 -3.30 2.77 -7.89
C ALA A 15 -2.63 3.59 -6.80
N VAL A 16 -2.37 2.96 -5.65
CA VAL A 16 -1.58 3.52 -4.55
C VAL A 16 -0.27 2.75 -4.40
N ILE A 17 0.86 3.44 -4.51
CA ILE A 17 2.19 2.88 -4.23
C ILE A 17 2.60 3.42 -2.87
N VAL A 18 2.82 2.55 -1.88
CA VAL A 18 2.97 2.98 -0.50
C VAL A 18 3.81 1.99 0.31
N GLY A 19 4.53 2.49 1.31
CA GLY A 19 5.11 1.62 2.34
C GLY A 19 4.03 0.98 3.22
N ASP A 20 4.42 -0.03 3.99
CA ASP A 20 3.58 -0.68 5.01
C ASP A 20 3.18 0.29 6.15
N THR A 21 2.14 1.08 5.90
CA THR A 21 1.62 2.14 6.78
C THR A 21 0.09 2.16 6.74
N GLY A 22 -0.53 3.03 7.54
CA GLY A 22 -2.00 3.21 7.55
C GLY A 22 -2.63 3.41 6.16
N LEU A 23 -1.92 4.03 5.21
CA LEU A 23 -2.41 4.22 3.85
C LEU A 23 -2.52 2.93 3.03
N ALA A 24 -1.69 1.92 3.31
CA ALA A 24 -1.83 0.60 2.69
C ALA A 24 -3.16 -0.07 3.10
N HIS A 25 -3.53 0.08 4.37
CA HIS A 25 -4.81 -0.40 4.89
C HIS A 25 -5.98 0.40 4.33
N LEU A 26 -5.85 1.73 4.23
CA LEU A 26 -6.90 2.57 3.65
C LEU A 26 -7.17 2.20 2.19
N ALA A 27 -6.13 1.99 1.37
CA ALA A 27 -6.29 1.52 -0.01
C ALA A 27 -6.98 0.15 -0.07
N SER A 28 -6.63 -0.76 0.85
CA SER A 28 -7.28 -2.07 0.95
C SER A 28 -8.76 -1.96 1.32
N ALA A 29 -9.10 -1.10 2.30
CA ALA A 29 -10.47 -0.88 2.75
C ALA A 29 -11.35 -0.21 1.67
N LEU A 30 -10.78 0.70 0.89
CA LEU A 30 -11.49 1.40 -0.19
C LEU A 30 -11.50 0.60 -1.50
N GLY A 31 -10.86 -0.57 -1.57
CA GLY A 31 -10.78 -1.36 -2.79
C GLY A 31 -9.95 -0.70 -3.90
N THR A 32 -9.10 0.27 -3.56
CA THR A 32 -8.16 0.90 -4.49
C THR A 32 -7.00 -0.06 -4.77
N PRO A 33 -6.65 -0.34 -6.04
CA PRO A 33 -5.48 -1.14 -6.36
C PRO A 33 -4.21 -0.61 -5.69
N SER A 34 -3.33 -1.48 -5.20
CA SER A 34 -2.13 -1.01 -4.50
C SER A 34 -0.89 -1.87 -4.72
N VAL A 35 0.27 -1.23 -4.64
CA VAL A 35 1.58 -1.88 -4.46
C VAL A 35 2.10 -1.48 -3.10
N VAL A 36 2.21 -2.46 -2.18
CA VAL A 36 2.64 -2.23 -0.80
C VAL A 36 4.09 -2.70 -0.63
N LEU A 37 4.96 -1.80 -0.20
CA LEU A 37 6.39 -2.01 -0.03
C LEU A 37 6.68 -2.35 1.43
N PHE A 38 7.18 -3.55 1.67
CA PHE A 38 7.55 -4.01 3.01
C PHE A 38 9.07 -3.99 3.20
N GLY A 39 9.49 -3.68 4.42
CA GLY A 39 10.90 -3.76 4.83
C GLY A 39 11.07 -4.58 6.11
N PRO A 40 11.02 -3.93 7.28
CA PRO A 40 11.38 -4.53 8.57
C PRO A 40 10.32 -5.49 9.11
N VAL A 41 9.14 -5.56 8.50
CA VAL A 41 8.06 -6.42 8.94
C VAL A 41 7.47 -7.22 7.77
N ALA A 42 7.12 -8.47 8.05
CA ALA A 42 6.59 -9.40 7.07
C ALA A 42 5.10 -9.11 6.75
N PRO A 43 4.72 -9.18 5.46
CA PRO A 43 3.35 -8.95 5.02
C PRO A 43 2.33 -9.97 5.53
N ARG A 44 2.78 -11.12 6.06
CA ARG A 44 1.86 -12.11 6.64
C ARG A 44 1.19 -11.64 7.95
N LEU A 45 1.70 -10.60 8.60
CA LEU A 45 1.16 -10.13 9.87
C LEU A 45 -0.03 -9.18 9.67
N TRP A 46 0.04 -8.29 8.69
CA TRP A 46 -1.00 -7.29 8.42
C TRP A 46 -1.01 -6.77 6.98
N GLY A 47 -0.38 -7.50 6.06
CA GLY A 47 -0.47 -7.17 4.64
C GLY A 47 -1.88 -7.28 4.09
N PRO A 48 -2.11 -6.74 2.88
CA PRO A 48 -3.42 -6.74 2.26
C PRO A 48 -3.95 -8.16 2.01
N PRO A 49 -5.26 -8.34 1.82
CA PRO A 49 -5.84 -9.61 1.39
C PRO A 49 -5.14 -10.15 0.13
N ARG A 50 -5.01 -11.47 0.03
CA ARG A 50 -4.35 -12.15 -1.10
C ARG A 50 -5.28 -12.20 -2.33
N VAL A 51 -5.49 -11.05 -2.95
CA VAL A 51 -6.28 -10.87 -4.18
C VAL A 51 -5.48 -10.05 -5.19
N ALA A 52 -5.74 -10.23 -6.49
CA ALA A 52 -4.99 -9.60 -7.59
C ALA A 52 -4.94 -8.06 -7.55
N ARG A 53 -5.84 -7.44 -6.78
CA ARG A 53 -5.94 -6.00 -6.58
C ARG A 53 -4.77 -5.41 -5.78
N HIS A 54 -4.08 -6.21 -4.98
CA HIS A 54 -3.01 -5.73 -4.10
C HIS A 54 -1.74 -6.55 -4.33
N GLN A 55 -0.70 -5.86 -4.78
CA GLN A 55 0.63 -6.44 -4.96
C GLN A 55 1.48 -6.12 -3.74
N VAL A 56 2.21 -7.12 -3.26
CA VAL A 56 3.10 -7.01 -2.11
C VAL A 56 4.53 -7.24 -2.57
N LEU A 57 5.42 -6.28 -2.28
CA LEU A 57 6.85 -6.41 -2.53
C LEU A 57 7.59 -6.52 -1.20
N TRP A 58 8.33 -7.60 -1.02
CA TRP A 58 9.12 -7.87 0.18
C TRP A 58 10.28 -8.79 -0.14
N HIS A 59 11.49 -8.40 0.24
CA HIS A 59 12.72 -9.16 -0.01
C HIS A 59 13.38 -9.62 1.31
N PRO A 60 12.83 -10.64 1.98
CA PRO A 60 13.43 -11.19 3.19
C PRO A 60 14.72 -11.94 2.87
N GLY A 61 15.63 -11.97 3.85
CA GLY A 61 16.68 -12.96 3.94
C GLY A 61 16.14 -14.32 4.38
N HIS A 62 16.90 -15.37 4.04
CA HIS A 62 16.53 -16.77 4.29
C HIS A 62 16.26 -17.13 5.77
N LEU A 63 16.82 -16.38 6.73
CA LEU A 63 16.64 -16.61 8.17
C LEU A 63 15.69 -15.60 8.83
N ASP A 64 15.03 -14.75 8.05
CA ASP A 64 14.24 -13.66 8.60
C ASP A 64 12.99 -14.16 9.32
N ARG A 65 12.78 -13.61 10.52
CA ARG A 65 11.56 -13.80 11.30
C ARG A 65 10.42 -12.93 10.73
N ALA A 66 9.30 -12.86 11.45
CA ALA A 66 8.17 -12.03 11.02
C ALA A 66 8.44 -10.53 11.16
N ARG A 67 9.32 -10.12 12.08
CA ARG A 67 9.76 -8.74 12.29
C ARG A 67 11.29 -8.70 12.35
N PRO A 68 11.98 -8.83 11.21
CA PRO A 68 13.44 -8.92 11.20
C PRO A 68 14.16 -7.58 11.38
N GLY A 69 13.46 -6.45 11.39
CA GLY A 69 14.02 -5.11 11.60
C GLY A 69 13.13 -4.22 12.45
N ASP A 70 13.53 -2.95 12.58
CA ASP A 70 12.79 -1.92 13.31
C ASP A 70 11.89 -1.11 12.34
N ALA A 71 10.58 -1.11 12.58
CA ALA A 71 9.61 -0.34 11.80
C ALA A 71 9.64 1.16 12.12
N HIS A 72 10.30 1.54 13.21
CA HIS A 72 10.41 2.92 13.69
C HIS A 72 11.87 3.41 13.71
N GLY A 73 12.76 2.69 13.02
CA GLY A 73 14.16 3.07 12.88
C GLY A 73 14.33 4.41 12.16
N ASP A 74 15.45 5.09 12.45
CA ASP A 74 15.84 6.35 11.82
C ASP A 74 16.49 6.16 10.43
N GLN A 75 16.80 4.91 10.06
CA GLN A 75 17.30 4.52 8.76
C GLN A 75 16.33 3.56 8.06
N PRO A 76 16.21 3.62 6.71
CA PRO A 76 15.43 2.64 5.97
C PRO A 76 15.97 1.22 6.17
N ASP A 77 15.08 0.25 6.43
CA ASP A 77 15.47 -1.16 6.52
C ASP A 77 16.05 -1.64 5.17
N GLY A 78 17.15 -2.39 5.23
CA GLY A 78 17.82 -2.90 4.03
C GLY A 78 16.93 -3.75 3.13
N ARG A 79 15.86 -4.38 3.64
CA ARG A 79 14.88 -5.14 2.85
C ARG A 79 14.00 -4.24 2.00
N LEU A 80 13.64 -3.06 2.51
CA LEU A 80 12.94 -2.04 1.73
C LEU A 80 13.85 -1.53 0.61
N LEU A 81 15.13 -1.28 0.92
CA LEU A 81 16.12 -0.79 -0.04
C LEU A 81 16.46 -1.79 -1.16
N ARG A 82 16.13 -3.08 -1.00
CA ARG A 82 16.26 -4.08 -2.08
C ARG A 82 15.17 -3.96 -3.13
N ILE A 83 14.05 -3.32 -2.82
CA ILE A 83 12.94 -3.14 -3.77
C ILE A 83 13.34 -2.06 -4.78
N THR A 84 13.36 -2.42 -6.06
CA THR A 84 13.77 -1.50 -7.13
C THR A 84 12.57 -0.77 -7.74
N ALA A 85 12.79 0.43 -8.30
CA ALA A 85 11.75 1.14 -9.03
C ALA A 85 11.19 0.32 -10.22
N ALA A 86 12.05 -0.43 -10.92
CA ALA A 86 11.62 -1.31 -12.02
C ALA A 86 10.68 -2.42 -11.55
N GLU A 87 10.95 -3.01 -10.39
CA GLU A 87 10.07 -4.00 -9.76
C GLU A 87 8.72 -3.41 -9.38
N VAL A 88 8.72 -2.19 -8.82
CA VAL A 88 7.49 -1.45 -8.49
C VAL A 88 6.67 -1.19 -9.77
N LEU A 89 7.29 -0.72 -10.84
CA LEU A 89 6.59 -0.50 -12.12
C LEU A 89 6.02 -1.79 -12.71
N THR A 90 6.77 -2.90 -12.60
CA THR A 90 6.29 -4.22 -13.02
C THR A 90 5.11 -4.70 -12.16
N ALA A 91 5.11 -4.40 -10.86
CA ALA A 91 3.97 -4.68 -9.98
C ALA A 91 2.75 -3.84 -10.36
N VAL A 92 2.93 -2.54 -10.63
CA VAL A 92 1.86 -1.63 -11.07
C VAL A 92 1.23 -2.09 -12.39
N ALA A 93 2.04 -2.56 -13.34
CA ALA A 93 1.56 -3.07 -14.62
C ALA A 93 0.66 -4.32 -14.50
N ARG A 94 0.74 -5.04 -13.38
CA ARG A 94 -0.08 -6.23 -13.10
C ARG A 94 -1.37 -5.93 -12.35
N LEU A 95 -1.56 -4.68 -11.90
CA LEU A 95 -2.78 -4.30 -11.21
C LEU A 95 -3.97 -4.31 -12.18
N PRO A 96 -5.16 -4.75 -11.71
CA PRO A 96 -6.38 -4.61 -12.49
C PRO A 96 -6.69 -3.14 -12.73
N GLU A 97 -7.41 -2.84 -13.82
CA GLU A 97 -7.97 -1.51 -13.99
C GLU A 97 -8.89 -1.16 -12.81
N PRO A 98 -8.83 0.08 -12.31
CA PRO A 98 -9.69 0.53 -11.22
C PRO A 98 -11.15 0.43 -11.66
N VAL A 99 -11.97 -0.20 -10.82
CA VAL A 99 -13.42 -0.12 -10.98
C VAL A 99 -13.80 1.29 -10.60
N ARG A 100 -14.28 2.09 -11.56
CA ARG A 100 -14.79 3.43 -11.26
C ARG A 100 -15.97 3.28 -10.30
N VAL A 101 -15.81 3.74 -9.08
CA VAL A 101 -16.92 3.91 -8.16
C VAL A 101 -17.78 5.08 -8.67
N PRO A 102 -19.13 4.97 -8.66
CA PRO A 102 -20.00 6.11 -8.96
C PRO A 102 -19.64 7.29 -8.05
N GLU A 103 -19.83 8.52 -8.53
CA GLU A 103 -19.59 9.73 -7.73
C GLU A 103 -20.31 9.60 -6.38
N TRP A 104 -19.52 9.49 -5.31
CA TRP A 104 -20.07 9.55 -3.96
C TRP A 104 -20.54 10.99 -3.74
N PRO A 105 -21.80 11.24 -3.34
CA PRO A 105 -22.25 12.59 -3.04
C PRO A 105 -21.37 13.12 -1.90
N VAL A 106 -20.50 14.08 -2.23
CA VAL A 106 -19.72 14.80 -1.23
C VAL A 106 -20.74 15.47 -0.32
N ALA A 107 -20.76 15.10 0.97
CA ALA A 107 -21.63 15.78 1.93
C ALA A 107 -21.27 17.27 1.89
N ALA A 108 -22.27 18.12 1.62
CA ALA A 108 -22.10 19.57 1.63
C ALA A 108 -21.44 19.99 2.96
N PRO A 109 -20.54 20.98 2.95
CA PRO A 109 -19.94 21.47 4.17
C PRO A 109 -21.07 21.94 5.09
N VAL A 110 -21.10 21.37 6.30
CA VAL A 110 -21.99 21.85 7.36
C VAL A 110 -21.43 23.20 7.77
N LEU A 111 -22.08 24.28 7.34
CA LEU A 111 -21.84 25.64 7.81
C LEU A 111 -22.39 25.83 9.22
#